data_AF-A0AAR5QEG1-F1
#
_entry.id   AF-A0AAR5QEG1-F1
#
_cell.length_a   1.000
_cell.length_b   1.000
_cell.length_c   1.000
_cell.angle_alpha   90.00
_cell.angle_beta   90.00
_cell.angle_gamma   90.00
#
_symmetry.space_group_name_H-M   'P 1'
#
loop_
_entity.id
_entity.type
_entity.pdbx_description
1 polymer ?
#
loop_
_entity_poly.entity_id
_entity_poly.type
_entity_poly.pdbx_seq_one_letter_code
_entity_poly.pdbx_strand_id
1 'polypeptide(L)'
;MTSKESVEKHLKRKPKPLNSIIENGDKDDFFAGLDIEKPETLSPMEMELRIQADRVMFSLNKAVAMLSVMAHMPLLMENDSKILRENFSEEEMGFINYALKSYEEKTGAETPRCVGDLYETINRVKLSRVRSRISEDVVVDANLSQVIHMIFTNKCIRQEISNADNPVTIPYVVRFIRDFEELKEMAKIKLYVTGTEEEARDKQLRQAYKSNVMLIAAIQDLEQQLKTQREQLGNELNKKVEIFEKYNKKIADIKEEFQISIEKNIHESERKMMQQCLESEEKQAALSAEAEAITAQYQKLLEDDLDDEKKLRAKTMKTETQLQNWLTKYDQDIGEKQAEYEELKAQFDSEKEAMDDLENKMEEQDRLYSTLMAEKEEEEERLFQEIAYKMLINRSARVIQRAWRAFRERKHKRRGKKGKKGKDGKKSQKKK
;
A
#
# COMPACT_ATOMS: atom_id res chain seq x y z
N MET A 1 2.89 -44.96 -14.62
CA MET A 1 2.55 -46.27 -15.22
C MET A 1 2.82 -47.32 -14.15
N THR A 2 1.91 -48.17 -13.67
CA THR A 2 0.59 -48.64 -14.17
C THR A 2 -0.33 -49.01 -12.99
N SER A 3 -1.05 -48.05 -12.38
CA SER A 3 -1.95 -48.35 -11.25
C SER A 3 -3.19 -47.43 -11.14
N LYS A 4 -3.12 -46.19 -11.67
CA LYS A 4 -4.27 -45.25 -11.62
C LYS A 4 -5.37 -45.54 -12.66
N GLU A 5 -5.07 -46.17 -13.80
CA GLU A 5 -6.05 -46.37 -14.89
C GLU A 5 -7.06 -47.51 -14.63
N SER A 6 -6.78 -48.45 -13.72
CA SER A 6 -7.70 -49.56 -13.42
C SER A 6 -8.82 -49.16 -12.45
N VAL A 7 -8.68 -48.06 -11.71
CA VAL A 7 -9.68 -47.62 -10.71
C VAL A 7 -10.75 -46.71 -11.32
N GLU A 8 -10.44 -45.95 -12.38
CA GLU A 8 -11.40 -45.03 -13.02
C GLU A 8 -12.48 -45.72 -13.88
N LYS A 9 -12.34 -47.00 -14.21
CA LYS A 9 -13.32 -47.73 -15.04
C LYS A 9 -14.56 -48.24 -14.29
N HIS A 10 -14.65 -48.09 -12.97
CA HIS A 10 -15.78 -48.60 -12.18
C HIS A 10 -16.59 -47.54 -11.41
N LEU A 11 -16.20 -46.26 -11.46
CA LEU A 11 -16.90 -45.17 -10.75
C LEU A 11 -17.75 -44.25 -11.65
N LYS A 12 -17.84 -44.51 -12.95
CA LYS A 12 -18.75 -43.78 -13.88
C LYS A 12 -20.13 -44.43 -13.99
N ARG A 13 -20.85 -44.53 -12.87
CA ARG A 13 -22.32 -44.57 -12.87
C ARG A 13 -22.83 -43.47 -11.94
N LYS A 14 -23.31 -42.38 -12.54
CA LYS A 14 -24.06 -41.34 -11.81
C LYS A 14 -25.21 -42.02 -11.05
N PRO A 15 -25.52 -41.61 -9.81
CA PRO A 15 -26.75 -42.06 -9.16
C PRO A 15 -27.92 -41.69 -10.07
N LYS A 16 -28.81 -42.65 -10.35
CA LYS A 16 -30.02 -42.37 -11.13
C LYS A 16 -30.87 -41.37 -10.34
N PRO A 17 -31.39 -40.29 -10.96
CA PRO A 17 -32.28 -39.38 -10.26
C PRO A 17 -33.55 -40.10 -9.81
N LEU A 18 -34.11 -39.69 -8.68
CA LEU A 18 -35.25 -40.36 -8.02
C LEU A 18 -36.53 -40.42 -8.88
N ASN A 19 -36.59 -39.67 -9.99
CA ASN A 19 -37.62 -39.79 -11.01
C ASN A 19 -37.81 -41.22 -11.52
N SER A 20 -36.77 -42.08 -11.52
CA SER A 20 -36.93 -43.46 -12.02
C SER A 20 -37.78 -44.38 -11.14
N ILE A 21 -38.12 -43.97 -9.90
CA ILE A 21 -39.09 -44.68 -9.05
C ILE A 21 -40.52 -44.17 -9.31
N ILE A 22 -40.66 -42.90 -9.72
CA ILE A 22 -41.95 -42.28 -10.07
C ILE A 22 -42.34 -42.59 -11.54
N GLU A 23 -41.38 -42.90 -12.40
CA GLU A 23 -41.62 -43.27 -13.81
C GLU A 23 -41.92 -44.76 -14.04
N ASN A 24 -41.62 -45.64 -13.08
CA ASN A 24 -41.87 -47.09 -13.18
C ASN A 24 -42.81 -47.63 -12.08
N GLY A 25 -43.48 -46.74 -11.33
CA GLY A 25 -44.68 -47.14 -10.58
C GLY A 25 -45.86 -47.12 -11.54
N ASP A 26 -46.58 -48.24 -11.63
CA ASP A 26 -47.75 -48.41 -12.50
C ASP A 26 -48.72 -47.24 -12.35
N LYS A 27 -48.85 -46.42 -13.40
CA LYS A 27 -49.72 -45.23 -13.43
C LYS A 27 -51.20 -45.58 -13.54
N ASP A 28 -51.52 -46.87 -13.66
CA ASP A 28 -52.87 -47.36 -13.90
C ASP A 28 -53.64 -47.66 -12.59
N ASP A 29 -52.95 -47.74 -11.44
CA ASP A 29 -53.53 -48.16 -10.14
C ASP A 29 -53.79 -47.02 -9.14
N PHE A 30 -53.35 -45.78 -9.43
CA PHE A 30 -53.64 -44.61 -8.60
C PHE A 30 -54.63 -43.66 -9.30
N PHE A 31 -55.76 -43.39 -8.65
CA PHE A 31 -56.93 -42.66 -9.17
C PHE A 31 -57.84 -43.43 -10.14
N ALA A 32 -57.94 -44.76 -9.99
CA ALA A 32 -59.22 -45.44 -10.25
C ALA A 32 -60.23 -44.97 -9.18
N GLY A 33 -60.91 -43.85 -9.47
CA GLY A 33 -62.09 -43.43 -8.74
C GLY A 33 -63.15 -44.51 -8.91
N LEU A 34 -63.25 -45.41 -7.92
CA LEU A 34 -64.44 -46.24 -7.74
C LEU A 34 -65.57 -45.31 -7.34
N ASP A 35 -66.24 -44.76 -8.36
CA ASP A 35 -67.62 -44.33 -8.25
C ASP A 35 -68.38 -45.55 -7.71
N ILE A 36 -68.63 -45.53 -6.40
CA ILE A 36 -69.63 -46.37 -5.79
C ILE A 36 -70.95 -45.78 -6.27
N GLU A 37 -71.35 -46.17 -7.49
CA GLU A 37 -72.74 -46.13 -7.90
C GLU A 37 -73.51 -46.78 -6.76
N LYS A 38 -74.22 -45.96 -5.97
CA LYS A 38 -75.24 -46.49 -5.08
C LYS A 38 -76.19 -47.26 -6.00
N PRO A 39 -76.43 -48.56 -5.79
CA PRO A 39 -77.45 -49.26 -6.57
C PRO A 39 -78.78 -48.55 -6.30
N GLU A 40 -79.26 -47.79 -7.28
CA GLU A 40 -80.51 -47.00 -7.16
C GLU A 40 -81.73 -47.90 -6.96
N THR A 41 -81.56 -49.20 -7.23
CA THR A 41 -82.49 -50.27 -6.86
C THR A 41 -81.85 -51.17 -5.79
N LEU A 42 -82.29 -51.00 -4.54
CA LEU A 42 -82.08 -52.00 -3.49
C LEU A 42 -82.57 -53.37 -4.00
N SER A 43 -81.75 -54.41 -3.87
CA SER A 43 -82.16 -55.78 -4.15
C SER A 43 -83.42 -56.12 -3.34
N PRO A 44 -84.34 -56.98 -3.83
CA PRO A 44 -85.52 -57.38 -3.05
C PRO A 44 -85.19 -57.86 -1.63
N MET A 45 -84.05 -58.54 -1.46
CA MET A 45 -83.51 -58.95 -0.16
C MET A 45 -83.05 -57.76 0.71
N GLU A 46 -82.40 -56.76 0.11
CA GLU A 46 -81.94 -55.55 0.82
C GLU A 46 -83.12 -54.63 1.17
N MET A 47 -84.13 -54.56 0.30
CA MET A 47 -85.38 -53.87 0.55
C MET A 47 -86.16 -54.54 1.69
N GLU A 48 -86.21 -55.89 1.72
CA GLU A 48 -86.78 -56.62 2.84
C GLU A 48 -85.98 -56.40 4.14
N LEU A 49 -84.64 -56.50 4.11
CA LEU A 49 -83.78 -56.20 5.25
C LEU A 49 -84.00 -54.76 5.76
N ARG A 50 -84.20 -53.79 4.86
CA ARG A 50 -84.49 -52.40 5.23
C ARG A 50 -85.89 -52.22 5.82
N ILE A 51 -86.90 -52.93 5.31
CA ILE A 51 -88.24 -52.98 5.93
C ILE A 51 -88.18 -53.66 7.31
N GLN A 52 -87.35 -54.69 7.49
CA GLN A 52 -87.13 -55.33 8.78
C GLN A 52 -86.37 -54.38 9.73
N ALA A 53 -85.36 -53.65 9.25
CA ALA A 53 -84.67 -52.58 9.99
C ALA A 53 -85.66 -51.50 10.43
N ASP A 54 -86.52 -51.00 9.53
CA ASP A 54 -87.55 -50.01 9.85
C ASP A 54 -88.55 -50.53 10.89
N ARG A 55 -88.94 -51.81 10.84
CA ARG A 55 -89.78 -52.45 11.87
C ARG A 55 -89.09 -52.58 13.22
N VAL A 56 -87.81 -52.93 13.24
CA VAL A 56 -86.99 -52.99 14.47
C VAL A 56 -86.82 -51.59 15.05
N MET A 57 -86.47 -50.60 14.22
CA MET A 57 -86.33 -49.20 14.62
C MET A 57 -87.66 -48.60 15.09
N PHE A 58 -88.79 -48.91 14.45
CA PHE A 58 -90.12 -48.53 14.93
C PHE A 58 -90.43 -49.14 16.29
N SER A 59 -90.08 -50.42 16.50
CA SER A 59 -90.27 -51.11 17.77
C SER A 59 -89.38 -50.54 18.87
N LEU A 60 -88.12 -50.23 18.58
CA LEU A 60 -87.18 -49.56 19.49
C LEU A 60 -87.63 -48.14 19.82
N ASN A 61 -88.05 -47.35 18.83
CA ASN A 61 -88.60 -46.01 19.05
C ASN A 61 -89.88 -46.05 19.91
N LYS A 62 -90.77 -47.02 19.67
CA LYS A 62 -91.96 -47.24 20.51
C LYS A 62 -91.57 -47.65 21.94
N ALA A 63 -90.58 -48.53 22.09
CA ALA A 63 -90.07 -48.95 23.41
C ALA A 63 -89.45 -47.77 24.18
N VAL A 64 -88.58 -46.96 23.55
CA VAL A 64 -88.04 -45.72 24.14
C VAL A 64 -89.19 -44.79 24.56
N ALA A 65 -90.15 -44.52 23.68
CA ALA A 65 -91.27 -43.65 24.01
C ALA A 65 -92.14 -44.18 25.17
N MET A 66 -92.37 -45.50 25.26
CA MET A 66 -93.09 -46.12 26.38
C MET A 66 -92.29 -46.08 27.67
N LEU A 67 -90.97 -46.31 27.62
CA LEU A 67 -90.06 -46.18 28.76
C LEU A 67 -89.99 -44.73 29.26
N SER A 68 -89.95 -43.74 28.36
CA SER A 68 -90.04 -42.32 28.71
C SER A 68 -91.37 -42.00 29.40
N VAL A 69 -92.51 -42.48 28.90
CA VAL A 69 -93.81 -42.29 29.58
C VAL A 69 -93.81 -42.93 30.98
N MET A 70 -93.30 -44.16 31.13
CA MET A 70 -93.14 -44.81 32.43
C MET A 70 -92.21 -44.02 33.38
N ALA A 71 -91.15 -43.41 32.85
CA ALA A 71 -90.22 -42.55 33.59
C ALA A 71 -90.78 -41.16 33.96
N HIS A 72 -92.00 -40.82 33.52
CA HIS A 72 -92.72 -39.61 33.95
C HIS A 72 -93.96 -39.94 34.80
N MET A 73 -94.27 -41.22 35.05
CA MET A 73 -95.41 -41.61 35.91
C MET A 73 -95.39 -40.97 37.31
N PRO A 74 -94.26 -40.87 38.03
CA PRO A 74 -94.24 -40.20 39.34
C PRO A 74 -94.60 -38.70 39.28
N LEU A 75 -94.18 -37.99 38.22
CA LEU A 75 -94.56 -36.59 37.98
C LEU A 75 -96.04 -36.41 37.64
N LEU A 76 -96.65 -37.40 36.99
CA LEU A 76 -98.10 -37.40 36.71
C LEU A 76 -98.93 -37.68 37.98
N MET A 77 -98.31 -38.27 39.02
CA MET A 77 -98.92 -38.53 40.31
C MET A 77 -98.70 -37.40 41.33
N GLU A 78 -97.53 -36.74 41.32
CA GLU A 78 -97.31 -35.53 42.11
C GLU A 78 -98.19 -34.35 41.63
N ASN A 79 -98.49 -33.40 42.53
CA ASN A 79 -99.47 -32.32 42.32
C ASN A 79 -100.93 -32.78 42.07
N ASP A 80 -101.43 -33.71 42.90
CA ASP A 80 -102.86 -34.05 42.99
C ASP A 80 -103.49 -34.53 41.67
N SER A 81 -102.67 -35.08 40.77
CA SER A 81 -103.11 -35.61 39.47
C SER A 81 -103.85 -34.59 38.58
N LYS A 82 -103.56 -33.28 38.69
CA LYS A 82 -104.29 -32.23 37.94
C LYS A 82 -104.32 -32.48 36.42
N ILE A 83 -103.16 -32.78 35.83
CA ILE A 83 -103.00 -33.06 34.39
C ILE A 83 -103.80 -34.31 33.97
N LEU A 84 -103.96 -35.29 34.87
CA LEU A 84 -104.76 -36.49 34.61
C LEU A 84 -106.27 -36.20 34.76
N ARG A 85 -106.70 -35.41 35.76
CA ARG A 85 -108.11 -35.01 35.96
C ARG A 85 -108.67 -34.14 34.83
N GLU A 86 -107.82 -33.36 34.15
CA GLU A 86 -108.23 -32.54 33.01
C GLU A 86 -108.37 -33.35 31.70
N ASN A 87 -107.80 -34.57 31.63
CA ASN A 87 -107.65 -35.35 30.40
C ASN A 87 -108.32 -36.74 30.41
N PHE A 88 -108.96 -37.15 31.53
CA PHE A 88 -109.64 -38.44 31.70
C PHE A 88 -110.98 -38.28 32.43
N SER A 89 -111.92 -39.21 32.23
CA SER A 89 -113.21 -39.22 32.94
C SER A 89 -113.04 -39.58 34.43
N GLU A 90 -114.02 -39.24 35.29
CA GLU A 90 -113.95 -39.63 36.71
C GLU A 90 -113.90 -41.16 36.93
N GLU A 91 -114.50 -41.95 36.03
CA GLU A 91 -114.44 -43.41 36.09
C GLU A 91 -113.04 -43.93 35.73
N GLU A 92 -112.41 -43.33 34.72
CA GLU A 92 -111.04 -43.64 34.30
C GLU A 92 -110.02 -43.23 35.36
N MET A 93 -110.21 -42.05 35.98
CA MET A 93 -109.42 -41.59 37.14
C MET A 93 -109.62 -42.46 38.37
N GLY A 94 -110.83 -42.97 38.61
CA GLY A 94 -111.11 -43.96 39.64
C GLY A 94 -110.34 -45.26 39.40
N PHE A 95 -110.32 -45.76 38.16
CA PHE A 95 -109.58 -46.96 37.78
C PHE A 95 -108.05 -46.77 37.87
N ILE A 96 -107.52 -45.63 37.40
CA ILE A 96 -106.09 -45.31 37.49
C ILE A 96 -105.63 -45.27 38.95
N ASN A 97 -106.37 -44.57 39.83
CA ASN A 97 -106.05 -44.51 41.25
C ASN A 97 -106.21 -45.87 41.97
N TYR A 98 -107.21 -46.67 41.59
CA TYR A 98 -107.39 -48.03 42.12
C TYR A 98 -106.24 -48.97 41.70
N ALA A 99 -105.85 -48.94 40.42
CA ALA A 99 -104.76 -49.76 39.90
C ALA A 99 -103.40 -49.37 40.52
N LEU A 100 -103.14 -48.07 40.72
CA LEU A 100 -101.92 -47.58 41.36
C LEU A 100 -101.88 -47.90 42.86
N LYS A 101 -102.97 -47.69 43.61
CA LYS A 101 -103.05 -48.11 45.02
C LYS A 101 -102.92 -49.62 45.19
N SER A 102 -103.55 -50.42 44.33
CA SER A 102 -103.37 -51.86 44.32
C SER A 102 -101.93 -52.28 44.00
N TYR A 103 -101.13 -51.42 43.36
CA TYR A 103 -99.72 -51.66 43.09
C TYR A 103 -98.84 -51.29 44.28
N GLU A 104 -99.12 -50.16 44.95
CA GLU A 104 -98.47 -49.76 46.22
C GLU A 104 -98.73 -50.77 47.34
N GLU A 105 -99.99 -51.22 47.52
CA GLU A 105 -100.34 -52.22 48.54
C GLU A 105 -99.71 -53.61 48.28
N LYS A 106 -99.52 -53.99 47.01
CA LYS A 106 -98.80 -55.23 46.63
C LYS A 106 -97.28 -55.12 46.76
N THR A 107 -96.71 -53.92 46.89
CA THR A 107 -95.26 -53.67 46.97
C THR A 107 -94.80 -53.24 48.37
N GLY A 108 -95.58 -53.58 49.40
CA GLY A 108 -95.35 -53.14 50.77
C GLY A 108 -93.96 -53.48 51.35
N ALA A 109 -93.34 -52.45 51.93
CA ALA A 109 -92.31 -52.50 52.99
C ALA A 109 -90.97 -53.22 52.73
N GLU A 110 -90.70 -53.78 51.55
CA GLU A 110 -89.34 -54.16 51.15
C GLU A 110 -88.88 -53.35 49.94
N THR A 111 -87.80 -52.57 50.10
CA THR A 111 -86.96 -52.19 48.97
C THR A 111 -86.56 -53.45 48.21
N PRO A 112 -86.85 -53.59 46.90
CA PRO A 112 -86.47 -54.81 46.19
C PRO A 112 -84.95 -54.95 46.16
N ARG A 113 -84.42 -55.88 46.97
CA ARG A 113 -83.03 -56.38 46.89
C ARG A 113 -82.66 -56.90 45.50
N CYS A 114 -83.66 -57.07 44.62
CA CYS A 114 -83.55 -57.52 43.23
C CYS A 114 -82.70 -56.61 42.31
N VAL A 115 -82.56 -55.30 42.60
CA VAL A 115 -81.85 -54.39 41.66
C VAL A 115 -80.32 -54.45 41.78
N GLY A 116 -79.79 -54.73 42.98
CA GLY A 116 -78.34 -54.87 43.20
C GLY A 116 -77.74 -56.09 42.48
N ASP A 117 -78.39 -57.25 42.65
CA ASP A 117 -77.94 -58.50 42.04
C ASP A 117 -77.98 -58.48 40.50
N LEU A 118 -78.91 -57.71 39.90
CA LEU A 118 -79.02 -57.59 38.45
C LEU A 118 -77.80 -56.92 37.81
N TYR A 119 -77.19 -55.93 38.47
CA TYR A 119 -76.03 -55.22 37.92
C TYR A 119 -74.72 -56.01 38.03
N GLU A 120 -74.52 -56.81 39.09
CA GLU A 120 -73.43 -57.79 39.14
C GLU A 120 -73.65 -58.98 38.19
N THR A 121 -74.91 -59.41 38.02
CA THR A 121 -75.24 -60.53 37.14
C THR A 121 -75.02 -60.17 35.67
N ILE A 122 -75.48 -59.00 35.19
CA ILE A 122 -75.29 -58.57 33.79
C ILE A 122 -73.79 -58.54 33.42
N ASN A 123 -72.92 -58.05 34.32
CA ASN A 123 -71.48 -58.01 34.10
C ASN A 123 -70.76 -59.37 34.22
N ARG A 124 -71.45 -60.44 34.64
CA ARG A 124 -70.91 -61.81 34.77
C ARG A 124 -71.65 -62.88 33.95
N VAL A 125 -72.65 -62.49 33.16
CA VAL A 125 -73.45 -63.43 32.37
C VAL A 125 -72.66 -64.00 31.19
N LYS A 126 -72.32 -65.28 31.30
CA LYS A 126 -72.22 -66.17 30.13
C LYS A 126 -73.66 -66.44 29.67
N LEU A 127 -73.97 -66.16 28.40
CA LEU A 127 -75.33 -66.26 27.83
C LEU A 127 -76.05 -67.59 28.13
N SER A 128 -75.32 -68.68 28.34
CA SER A 128 -75.86 -70.00 28.67
C SER A 128 -76.65 -70.09 29.98
N ARG A 129 -76.56 -69.11 30.90
CA ARG A 129 -77.34 -69.09 32.16
C ARG A 129 -78.61 -68.24 32.13
N VAL A 130 -78.86 -67.46 31.09
CA VAL A 130 -80.02 -66.54 31.06
C VAL A 130 -81.32 -67.23 30.63
N ARG A 131 -81.24 -68.30 29.81
CA ARG A 131 -82.44 -69.05 29.37
C ARG A 131 -83.23 -69.72 30.51
N SER A 132 -82.62 -69.98 31.66
CA SER A 132 -83.28 -70.67 32.79
C SER A 132 -83.87 -69.72 33.85
N ARG A 133 -84.07 -68.43 33.53
CA ARG A 133 -84.67 -67.43 34.44
C ARG A 133 -85.66 -66.46 33.77
N ILE A 134 -85.97 -66.62 32.48
CA ILE A 134 -86.90 -65.74 31.73
C ILE A 134 -88.31 -66.38 31.59
N SER A 135 -88.51 -67.54 32.22
CA SER A 135 -89.81 -68.17 32.47
C SER A 135 -89.69 -68.74 33.90
N GLU A 136 -90.66 -68.63 34.81
CA GLU A 136 -92.06 -68.17 34.70
C GLU A 136 -92.34 -67.00 35.69
N ASP A 137 -93.54 -66.41 35.63
CA ASP A 137 -94.07 -65.40 36.57
C ASP A 137 -93.38 -64.02 36.65
N VAL A 138 -93.09 -63.40 35.49
CA VAL A 138 -93.24 -61.93 35.42
C VAL A 138 -94.74 -61.61 35.39
N VAL A 139 -95.34 -61.51 36.57
CA VAL A 139 -96.74 -61.08 36.73
C VAL A 139 -96.85 -59.60 36.39
N VAL A 140 -96.97 -59.31 35.09
CA VAL A 140 -97.39 -57.99 34.62
C VAL A 140 -98.81 -57.78 35.12
N ASP A 141 -99.00 -56.88 36.10
CA ASP A 141 -100.34 -56.54 36.56
C ASP A 141 -101.13 -55.97 35.38
N ALA A 142 -102.15 -56.72 34.94
CA ALA A 142 -102.90 -56.39 33.73
C ALA A 142 -103.51 -54.99 33.82
N ASN A 143 -103.90 -54.57 35.02
CA ASN A 143 -104.44 -53.24 35.28
C ASN A 143 -103.38 -52.15 35.08
N LEU A 144 -102.14 -52.36 35.58
CA LEU A 144 -101.06 -51.39 35.39
C LEU A 144 -100.62 -51.30 33.92
N SER A 145 -100.54 -52.44 33.21
CA SER A 145 -100.27 -52.46 31.77
C SER A 145 -101.34 -51.71 30.97
N GLN A 146 -102.61 -51.87 31.35
CA GLN A 146 -103.73 -51.17 30.73
C GLN A 146 -103.73 -49.67 31.05
N VAL A 147 -103.38 -49.26 32.28
CA VAL A 147 -103.15 -47.85 32.65
C VAL A 147 -102.01 -47.23 31.84
N ILE A 148 -100.84 -47.89 31.76
CA ILE A 148 -99.71 -47.41 30.95
C ILE A 148 -100.11 -47.32 29.48
N HIS A 149 -100.91 -48.27 28.96
CA HIS A 149 -101.40 -48.22 27.59
C HIS A 149 -102.41 -47.07 27.36
N MET A 150 -103.31 -46.77 28.30
CA MET A 150 -104.25 -45.64 28.20
C MET A 150 -103.51 -44.30 28.23
N ILE A 151 -102.59 -44.11 29.16
CA ILE A 151 -101.72 -42.93 29.26
C ILE A 151 -100.87 -42.77 28.00
N PHE A 152 -100.27 -43.86 27.51
CA PHE A 152 -99.52 -43.87 26.24
C PHE A 152 -100.42 -43.70 25.01
N THR A 153 -101.74 -43.92 25.08
CA THR A 153 -102.64 -43.73 23.92
C THR A 153 -103.15 -42.30 23.82
N ASN A 154 -103.32 -41.60 24.94
CA ASN A 154 -103.68 -40.19 24.96
C ASN A 154 -102.61 -39.34 24.21
N LYS A 155 -103.05 -38.34 23.44
CA LYS A 155 -102.14 -37.47 22.65
C LYS A 155 -101.66 -36.25 23.43
N CYS A 156 -102.50 -35.68 24.29
CA CYS A 156 -102.17 -34.48 25.07
C CYS A 156 -101.05 -34.78 26.07
N ILE A 157 -101.20 -35.86 26.84
CA ILE A 157 -100.23 -36.30 27.84
C ILE A 157 -98.86 -36.62 27.20
N ARG A 158 -98.83 -37.18 25.98
CA ARG A 158 -97.57 -37.40 25.24
C ARG A 158 -96.89 -36.10 24.80
N GLN A 159 -97.64 -35.03 24.53
CA GLN A 159 -97.07 -33.73 24.24
C GLN A 159 -96.52 -33.06 25.50
N GLU A 160 -97.21 -33.17 26.64
CA GLU A 160 -96.70 -32.65 27.93
C GLU A 160 -95.46 -33.40 28.43
N ILE A 161 -95.42 -34.74 28.29
CA ILE A 161 -94.21 -35.53 28.58
C ILE A 161 -93.05 -35.16 27.63
N SER A 162 -93.33 -34.79 26.38
CA SER A 162 -92.30 -34.34 25.43
C SER A 162 -91.82 -32.90 25.67
N ASN A 163 -92.52 -32.12 26.50
CA ASN A 163 -92.16 -30.75 26.88
C ASN A 163 -91.57 -30.68 28.30
N ALA A 164 -91.74 -31.74 29.10
CA ALA A 164 -91.17 -31.88 30.43
C ALA A 164 -89.70 -32.35 30.34
N ASP A 165 -88.80 -31.44 29.94
CA ASP A 165 -87.37 -31.72 29.67
C ASP A 165 -86.56 -32.34 30.84
N ASN A 166 -87.12 -32.51 32.03
CA ASN A 166 -86.52 -33.27 33.12
C ASN A 166 -87.57 -34.05 33.91
N PRO A 167 -87.62 -35.39 33.83
CA PRO A 167 -88.38 -36.16 34.79
C PRO A 167 -87.72 -36.10 36.16
N VAL A 168 -88.50 -35.84 37.21
CA VAL A 168 -88.11 -36.17 38.59
C VAL A 168 -88.26 -37.67 38.76
N THR A 169 -87.36 -38.43 38.15
CA THR A 169 -87.24 -39.87 38.38
C THR A 169 -85.84 -40.34 38.74
N ILE A 170 -85.87 -41.48 39.41
CA ILE A 170 -84.76 -42.30 39.85
C ILE A 170 -83.64 -42.31 38.78
N PRO A 171 -82.40 -41.87 39.11
CA PRO A 171 -81.31 -41.71 38.13
C PRO A 171 -80.98 -42.97 37.30
N TYR A 172 -81.30 -44.16 37.83
CA TYR A 172 -81.14 -45.43 37.12
C TYR A 172 -82.05 -45.55 35.88
N VAL A 173 -83.26 -44.97 35.91
CA VAL A 173 -84.21 -45.01 34.79
C VAL A 173 -83.76 -44.09 33.65
N VAL A 174 -83.31 -42.88 33.99
CA VAL A 174 -82.74 -41.92 33.02
C VAL A 174 -81.50 -42.51 32.34
N ARG A 175 -80.62 -43.16 33.12
CA ARG A 175 -79.46 -43.88 32.56
C ARG A 175 -79.88 -45.03 31.65
N PHE A 176 -80.88 -45.84 32.05
CA PHE A 176 -81.37 -46.94 31.22
C PHE A 176 -81.96 -46.45 29.89
N ILE A 177 -82.71 -45.33 29.89
CA ILE A 177 -83.22 -44.70 28.66
C ILE A 177 -82.06 -44.27 27.76
N ARG A 178 -81.07 -43.55 28.29
CA ARG A 178 -79.89 -43.12 27.51
C ARG A 178 -79.10 -44.30 26.94
N ASP A 179 -78.82 -45.31 27.76
CA ASP A 179 -78.08 -46.51 27.33
C ASP A 179 -78.89 -47.29 26.26
N PHE A 180 -80.23 -47.19 26.25
CA PHE A 180 -81.12 -47.73 25.21
C PHE A 180 -81.22 -46.83 23.95
N GLU A 181 -81.03 -45.52 24.08
CA GLU A 181 -80.88 -44.58 22.96
C GLU A 181 -79.52 -44.76 22.24
N GLU A 182 -78.45 -44.98 23.00
CA GLU A 182 -77.14 -45.38 22.45
C GLU A 182 -77.25 -46.71 21.71
N LEU A 183 -77.95 -47.71 22.29
CA LEU A 183 -78.25 -48.97 21.61
C LEU A 183 -79.07 -48.76 20.34
N LYS A 184 -80.06 -47.86 20.33
CA LYS A 184 -80.87 -47.51 19.16
C LYS A 184 -80.01 -46.90 18.05
N GLU A 185 -79.12 -45.97 18.36
CA GLU A 185 -78.25 -45.36 17.33
C GLU A 185 -77.17 -46.34 16.83
N MET A 186 -76.63 -47.21 17.70
CA MET A 186 -75.78 -48.33 17.27
C MET A 186 -76.54 -49.32 16.37
N ALA A 187 -77.77 -49.69 16.74
CA ALA A 187 -78.64 -50.56 15.95
C ALA A 187 -78.97 -49.93 14.59
N LYS A 188 -79.31 -48.65 14.54
CA LYS A 188 -79.49 -47.87 13.30
C LYS A 188 -78.26 -47.95 12.40
N ILE A 189 -77.07 -47.67 12.92
CA ILE A 189 -75.82 -47.77 12.14
C ILE A 189 -75.62 -49.20 11.62
N LYS A 190 -75.88 -50.23 12.43
CA LYS A 190 -75.66 -51.64 12.04
C LYS A 190 -76.79 -52.27 11.21
N LEU A 191 -77.99 -51.70 11.21
CA LEU A 191 -79.15 -52.18 10.44
C LEU A 191 -79.28 -51.50 9.06
N TYR A 192 -78.77 -50.26 8.92
CA TYR A 192 -78.78 -49.53 7.63
C TYR A 192 -77.45 -49.58 6.87
N VAL A 193 -76.39 -50.16 7.44
CA VAL A 193 -75.16 -50.51 6.73
C VAL A 193 -75.30 -51.91 6.15
N THR A 194 -75.08 -52.07 4.86
CA THR A 194 -75.00 -53.40 4.23
C THR A 194 -73.62 -54.03 4.45
N GLY A 195 -73.54 -55.37 4.39
CA GLY A 195 -72.26 -56.07 4.52
C GLY A 195 -71.23 -55.64 3.46
N THR A 196 -71.70 -55.34 2.24
CA THR A 196 -70.89 -54.82 1.13
C THR A 196 -70.33 -53.42 1.40
N GLU A 197 -71.09 -52.53 2.05
CA GLU A 197 -70.61 -51.21 2.50
C GLU A 197 -69.60 -51.29 3.66
N GLU A 198 -69.68 -52.32 4.51
CA GLU A 198 -68.70 -52.56 5.58
C GLU A 198 -67.39 -53.14 5.01
N GLU A 199 -67.46 -54.10 4.10
CA GLU A 199 -66.29 -54.63 3.38
C GLU A 199 -65.58 -53.57 2.52
N ALA A 200 -66.34 -52.71 1.82
CA ALA A 200 -65.77 -51.62 1.02
C ALA A 200 -64.97 -50.63 1.90
N ARG A 201 -65.50 -50.27 3.08
CA ARG A 201 -64.80 -49.39 4.04
C ARG A 201 -63.56 -50.06 4.63
N ASP A 202 -63.61 -51.34 4.97
CA ASP A 202 -62.41 -52.05 5.48
C ASP A 202 -61.32 -52.17 4.39
N LYS A 203 -61.70 -52.39 3.14
CA LYS A 203 -60.76 -52.39 1.99
C LYS A 203 -60.10 -51.02 1.81
N GLN A 204 -60.86 -49.92 1.87
CA GLN A 204 -60.33 -48.56 1.84
C GLN A 204 -59.39 -48.28 3.03
N LEU A 205 -59.76 -48.70 4.24
CA LEU A 205 -58.95 -48.53 5.45
C LEU A 205 -57.60 -49.25 5.32
N ARG A 206 -57.59 -50.50 4.81
CA ARG A 206 -56.36 -51.27 4.54
C ARG A 206 -55.48 -50.62 3.49
N GLN A 207 -56.06 -50.06 2.43
CA GLN A 207 -55.31 -49.34 1.40
C GLN A 207 -54.69 -48.06 1.95
N ALA A 208 -55.46 -47.27 2.70
CA ALA A 208 -54.97 -46.08 3.40
C ALA A 208 -53.84 -46.43 4.39
N TYR A 209 -54.00 -47.49 5.18
CA TYR A 209 -52.96 -47.99 6.09
C TYR A 209 -51.67 -48.40 5.35
N LYS A 210 -51.79 -49.16 4.25
CA LYS A 210 -50.64 -49.54 3.41
C LYS A 210 -49.91 -48.32 2.85
N SER A 211 -50.65 -47.31 2.37
CA SER A 211 -50.07 -46.06 1.87
C SER A 211 -49.40 -45.25 3.00
N ASN A 212 -50.00 -45.22 4.20
CA ASN A 212 -49.46 -44.52 5.36
C ASN A 212 -48.13 -45.15 5.81
N VAL A 213 -48.04 -46.48 5.89
CA VAL A 213 -46.78 -47.19 6.17
C VAL A 213 -45.70 -46.89 5.12
N MET A 214 -46.05 -46.84 3.83
CA MET A 214 -45.11 -46.44 2.77
C MET A 214 -44.65 -44.98 2.91
N LEU A 215 -45.56 -44.06 3.25
CA LEU A 215 -45.25 -42.65 3.48
C LEU A 215 -44.35 -42.46 4.71
N ILE A 216 -44.58 -43.18 5.80
CA ILE A 216 -43.70 -43.17 6.98
C ILE A 216 -42.29 -43.62 6.60
N ALA A 217 -42.15 -44.71 5.84
CA ALA A 217 -40.85 -45.19 5.37
C ALA A 217 -40.14 -44.17 4.45
N ALA A 218 -40.90 -43.50 3.56
CA ALA A 218 -40.37 -42.44 2.71
C ALA A 218 -39.93 -41.19 3.49
N ILE A 219 -40.67 -40.81 4.54
CA ILE A 219 -40.28 -39.71 5.45
C ILE A 219 -38.97 -40.05 6.15
N GLN A 220 -38.84 -41.28 6.68
CA GLN A 220 -37.61 -41.71 7.38
C GLN A 220 -36.37 -41.73 6.46
N ASP A 221 -36.51 -42.18 5.22
CA ASP A 221 -35.41 -42.11 4.23
C ASP A 221 -35.04 -40.66 3.89
N LEU A 222 -36.04 -39.78 3.68
CA LEU A 222 -35.79 -38.34 3.45
C LEU A 222 -35.14 -37.65 4.67
N GLU A 223 -35.52 -38.00 5.90
CA GLU A 223 -34.88 -37.50 7.12
C GLU A 223 -33.42 -37.96 7.22
N GLN A 224 -33.13 -39.21 6.86
CA GLN A 224 -31.77 -39.75 6.82
C GLN A 224 -30.92 -39.09 5.71
N GLN A 225 -31.50 -38.85 4.53
CA GLN A 225 -30.86 -38.11 3.45
C GLN A 225 -30.56 -36.65 3.87
N LEU A 226 -31.51 -35.96 4.51
CA LEU A 226 -31.28 -34.62 5.06
C LEU A 226 -30.19 -34.60 6.13
N LYS A 227 -30.14 -35.61 7.01
CA LYS A 227 -29.09 -35.72 8.03
C LYS A 227 -27.72 -35.91 7.40
N THR A 228 -27.57 -36.85 6.47
CA THR A 228 -26.29 -37.07 5.76
C THR A 228 -25.85 -35.86 4.93
N GLN A 229 -26.77 -35.14 4.29
CA GLN A 229 -26.45 -33.88 3.60
C GLN A 229 -25.98 -32.79 4.58
N ARG A 230 -26.62 -32.64 5.74
CA ARG A 230 -26.18 -31.70 6.79
C ARG A 230 -24.79 -32.03 7.32
N GLU A 231 -24.49 -33.31 7.54
CA GLU A 231 -23.17 -33.78 7.96
C GLU A 231 -22.10 -33.54 6.88
N GLN A 232 -22.42 -33.77 5.60
CA GLN A 232 -21.52 -33.46 4.48
C GLN A 232 -21.24 -31.97 4.37
N LEU A 233 -22.27 -31.12 4.39
CA LEU A 233 -22.14 -29.66 4.36
C LEU A 233 -21.36 -29.13 5.57
N GLY A 234 -21.59 -29.66 6.77
CA GLY A 234 -20.82 -29.31 7.97
C GLY A 234 -19.34 -29.68 7.83
N ASN A 235 -19.04 -30.86 7.29
CA ASN A 235 -17.66 -31.29 7.03
C ASN A 235 -16.96 -30.46 5.94
N GLU A 236 -17.68 -30.03 4.90
CA GLU A 236 -17.15 -29.10 3.89
C GLU A 236 -16.92 -27.71 4.47
N LEU A 237 -17.85 -27.19 5.26
CA LEU A 237 -17.72 -25.90 5.94
C LEU A 237 -16.50 -25.91 6.87
N ASN A 238 -16.32 -26.94 7.70
CA ASN A 238 -15.17 -27.07 8.60
C ASN A 238 -13.84 -27.09 7.82
N LYS A 239 -13.76 -27.82 6.70
CA LYS A 239 -12.57 -27.79 5.81
C LYS A 239 -12.31 -26.40 5.24
N LYS A 240 -13.35 -25.64 4.88
CA LYS A 240 -13.20 -24.25 4.42
C LYS A 240 -12.72 -23.34 5.55
N VAL A 241 -13.26 -23.47 6.76
CA VAL A 241 -12.84 -22.71 7.95
C VAL A 241 -11.36 -22.99 8.27
N GLU A 242 -10.92 -24.24 8.30
CA GLU A 242 -9.50 -24.58 8.47
C GLU A 242 -8.59 -23.93 7.41
N ILE A 243 -9.05 -23.88 6.16
CA ILE A 243 -8.31 -23.25 5.05
C ILE A 243 -8.25 -21.73 5.26
N PHE A 244 -9.34 -21.08 5.68
CA PHE A 244 -9.35 -19.67 6.03
C PHE A 244 -8.42 -19.37 7.21
N GLU A 245 -8.41 -20.18 8.27
CA GLU A 245 -7.46 -20.03 9.39
C GLU A 245 -6.00 -20.15 8.94
N LYS A 246 -5.69 -21.13 8.07
CA LYS A 246 -4.35 -21.31 7.50
C LYS A 246 -3.92 -20.12 6.65
N TYR A 247 -4.83 -19.52 5.87
CA TYR A 247 -4.53 -18.30 5.10
C TYR A 247 -4.43 -17.06 5.99
N ASN A 248 -5.29 -16.90 6.99
CA ASN A 248 -5.23 -15.78 7.94
C ASN A 248 -3.93 -15.78 8.74
N LYS A 249 -3.45 -16.96 9.17
CA LYS A 249 -2.12 -17.11 9.78
C LYS A 249 -1.01 -16.66 8.82
N LYS A 250 -0.95 -17.22 7.60
CA LYS A 250 0.03 -16.78 6.58
C LYS A 250 -0.01 -15.27 6.30
N ILE A 251 -1.19 -14.66 6.29
CA ILE A 251 -1.33 -13.20 6.09
C ILE A 251 -0.80 -12.42 7.29
N ALA A 252 -0.95 -12.93 8.52
CA ALA A 252 -0.35 -12.34 9.71
C ALA A 252 1.18 -12.50 9.70
N ASP A 253 1.67 -13.72 9.46
CA ASP A 253 3.11 -14.04 9.38
C ASP A 253 3.81 -13.13 8.35
N ILE A 254 3.26 -13.03 7.13
CA ILE A 254 3.79 -12.18 6.05
C ILE A 254 3.76 -10.68 6.43
N LYS A 255 2.73 -10.22 7.15
CA LYS A 255 2.66 -8.82 7.62
C LYS A 255 3.73 -8.53 8.67
N GLU A 256 3.97 -9.46 9.60
CA GLU A 256 5.01 -9.33 10.62
C GLU A 256 6.41 -9.36 9.98
N GLU A 257 6.67 -10.28 9.05
CA GLU A 257 7.92 -10.32 8.27
C GLU A 257 8.17 -9.01 7.50
N PHE A 258 7.15 -8.48 6.82
CA PHE A 258 7.27 -7.20 6.12
C PHE A 258 7.47 -6.02 7.07
N GLN A 259 6.77 -5.97 8.20
CA GLN A 259 6.93 -4.89 9.19
C GLN A 259 8.37 -4.87 9.73
N ILE A 260 8.88 -6.02 10.17
CA ILE A 260 10.26 -6.19 10.67
C ILE A 260 11.28 -5.85 9.58
N SER A 261 11.02 -6.23 8.32
CA SER A 261 11.89 -5.93 7.19
C SER A 261 11.93 -4.43 6.85
N ILE A 262 10.78 -3.76 6.87
CA ILE A 262 10.66 -2.31 6.65
C ILE A 262 11.37 -1.55 7.76
N GLU A 263 11.14 -1.87 9.04
CA GLU A 263 11.79 -1.24 10.19
C GLU A 263 13.32 -1.38 10.15
N LYS A 264 13.82 -2.60 9.84
CA LYS A 264 15.26 -2.83 9.64
C LYS A 264 15.83 -2.00 8.50
N ASN A 265 15.15 -1.96 7.35
CA ASN A 265 15.61 -1.21 6.19
C ASN A 265 15.63 0.31 6.47
N ILE A 266 14.59 0.84 7.13
CA ILE A 266 14.56 2.23 7.61
C ILE A 266 15.79 2.51 8.49
N HIS A 267 15.99 1.76 9.58
CA HIS A 267 17.13 2.00 10.48
C HIS A 267 18.50 1.79 9.83
N GLU A 268 18.65 0.85 8.90
CA GLU A 268 19.89 0.70 8.13
C GLU A 268 20.12 1.86 7.16
N SER A 269 19.08 2.35 6.50
CA SER A 269 19.16 3.49 5.58
C SER A 269 19.45 4.79 6.33
N GLU A 270 18.79 5.05 7.46
CA GLU A 270 19.05 6.18 8.35
C GLU A 270 20.49 6.17 8.86
N ARG A 271 20.99 5.00 9.30
CA ARG A 271 22.38 4.84 9.74
C ARG A 271 23.39 5.11 8.62
N LYS A 272 23.15 4.57 7.41
CA LYS A 272 24.00 4.81 6.23
C LYS A 272 23.99 6.29 5.83
N MET A 273 22.81 6.93 5.84
CA MET A 273 22.67 8.36 5.54
C MET A 273 23.39 9.22 6.57
N MET A 274 23.25 8.94 7.86
CA MET A 274 23.94 9.67 8.93
C MET A 274 25.46 9.52 8.81
N GLN A 275 25.95 8.31 8.54
CA GLN A 275 27.38 8.08 8.31
C GLN A 275 27.88 8.85 7.08
N GLN A 276 27.15 8.83 5.97
CA GLN A 276 27.50 9.59 4.76
C GLN A 276 27.47 11.10 4.98
N CYS A 277 26.56 11.61 5.82
CA CYS A 277 26.50 13.01 6.23
C CYS A 277 27.78 13.41 6.97
N LEU A 278 28.14 12.66 8.02
CA LEU A 278 29.36 12.89 8.80
C LEU A 278 30.63 12.78 7.95
N GLU A 279 30.75 11.73 7.12
CA GLU A 279 31.88 11.59 6.20
C GLU A 279 31.96 12.72 5.15
N SER A 280 30.82 13.33 4.78
CA SER A 280 30.79 14.48 3.87
C SER A 280 31.16 15.77 4.58
N GLU A 281 30.69 15.97 5.82
CA GLU A 281 31.03 17.12 6.67
C GLU A 281 32.53 17.13 7.00
N GLU A 282 33.12 15.99 7.37
CA GLU A 282 34.56 15.84 7.60
C GLU A 282 35.38 16.16 6.33
N LYS A 283 34.97 15.66 5.16
CA LYS A 283 35.63 15.96 3.88
C LYS A 283 35.51 17.45 3.51
N GLN A 284 34.34 18.05 3.74
CA GLN A 284 34.13 19.48 3.47
C GLN A 284 34.97 20.36 4.40
N ALA A 285 35.06 20.01 5.69
CA ALA A 285 35.92 20.71 6.65
C ALA A 285 37.40 20.59 6.27
N ALA A 286 37.86 19.40 5.89
CA ALA A 286 39.23 19.17 5.44
C ALA A 286 39.57 19.98 4.17
N LEU A 287 38.69 19.97 3.17
CA LEU A 287 38.88 20.76 1.94
C LEU A 287 38.82 22.28 2.18
N SER A 288 37.99 22.76 3.13
CA SER A 288 37.98 24.17 3.53
C SER A 288 39.32 24.57 4.16
N ALA A 289 39.82 23.76 5.11
CA ALA A 289 41.10 24.01 5.76
C ALA A 289 42.28 23.97 4.77
N GLU A 290 42.25 23.06 3.78
CA GLU A 290 43.25 23.01 2.71
C GLU A 290 43.17 24.26 1.80
N ALA A 291 41.96 24.67 1.40
CA ALA A 291 41.76 25.88 0.61
C ALA A 291 42.21 27.16 1.34
N GLU A 292 41.92 27.27 2.64
CA GLU A 292 42.40 28.37 3.50
C GLU A 292 43.94 28.35 3.61
N ALA A 293 44.55 27.18 3.82
CA ALA A 293 45.99 27.04 3.91
C ALA A 293 46.70 27.41 2.59
N ILE A 294 46.17 26.95 1.44
CA ILE A 294 46.69 27.31 0.11
C ILE A 294 46.52 28.81 -0.16
N THR A 295 45.38 29.39 0.22
CA THR A 295 45.12 30.84 0.07
C THR A 295 46.12 31.66 0.89
N ALA A 296 46.39 31.27 2.13
CA ALA A 296 47.38 31.93 2.98
C ALA A 296 48.81 31.78 2.44
N GLN A 297 49.18 30.60 1.91
CA GLN A 297 50.47 30.39 1.24
C GLN A 297 50.62 31.27 0.00
N TYR A 298 49.58 31.38 -0.83
CA TYR A 298 49.55 32.22 -2.02
C TYR A 298 49.66 33.71 -1.68
N GLN A 299 48.89 34.19 -0.69
CA GLN A 299 48.98 35.57 -0.22
C GLN A 299 50.38 35.93 0.28
N LYS A 300 51.00 35.04 1.08
CA LYS A 300 52.37 35.24 1.55
C LYS A 300 53.37 35.29 0.39
N LEU A 301 53.29 34.36 -0.56
CA LEU A 301 54.18 34.35 -1.73
C LEU A 301 54.03 35.64 -2.55
N LEU A 302 52.81 36.12 -2.73
CA LEU A 302 52.52 37.38 -3.41
C LEU A 302 53.11 38.59 -2.66
N GLU A 303 53.05 38.61 -1.33
CA GLU A 303 53.69 39.65 -0.51
C GLU A 303 55.23 39.62 -0.65
N ASP A 304 55.83 38.43 -0.54
CA ASP A 304 57.28 38.22 -0.70
C ASP A 304 57.75 38.68 -2.11
N ASP A 305 57.05 38.27 -3.17
CA ASP A 305 57.33 38.68 -4.57
C ASP A 305 57.18 40.18 -4.79
N LEU A 306 56.12 40.81 -4.26
CA LEU A 306 55.90 42.26 -4.37
C LEU A 306 56.97 43.06 -3.63
N ASP A 307 57.46 42.58 -2.49
CA ASP A 307 58.54 43.23 -1.75
C ASP A 307 59.90 43.06 -2.43
N ASP A 308 60.17 41.91 -3.04
CA ASP A 308 61.37 41.72 -3.88
C ASP A 308 61.31 42.55 -5.17
N GLU A 309 60.14 42.71 -5.79
CA GLU A 309 59.95 43.62 -6.92
C GLU A 309 60.24 45.08 -6.51
N LYS A 310 59.70 45.55 -5.37
CA LYS A 310 60.01 46.89 -4.83
C LYS A 310 61.51 47.07 -4.58
N LYS A 311 62.19 46.07 -3.99
CA LYS A 311 63.64 46.09 -3.75
C LYS A 311 64.42 46.16 -5.08
N LEU A 312 63.99 45.44 -6.11
CA LEU A 312 64.60 45.46 -7.44
C LEU A 312 64.39 46.82 -8.13
N ARG A 313 63.15 47.34 -8.19
CA ARG A 313 62.86 48.67 -8.73
C ARG A 313 63.69 49.76 -8.04
N ALA A 314 63.83 49.70 -6.71
CA ALA A 314 64.65 50.64 -5.94
C ALA A 314 66.16 50.50 -6.20
N LYS A 315 66.66 49.29 -6.51
CA LYS A 315 68.05 49.08 -6.97
C LYS A 315 68.26 49.68 -8.37
N THR A 316 67.37 49.37 -9.31
CA THR A 316 67.41 49.88 -10.70
C THR A 316 67.42 51.40 -10.71
N MET A 317 66.48 52.04 -10.02
CA MET A 317 66.41 53.51 -9.91
C MET A 317 67.70 54.11 -9.33
N LYS A 318 68.32 53.47 -8.32
CA LYS A 318 69.61 53.93 -7.77
C LYS A 318 70.74 53.81 -8.80
N THR A 319 70.84 52.70 -9.53
CA THR A 319 71.86 52.51 -10.55
C THR A 319 71.67 53.43 -11.75
N GLU A 320 70.43 53.68 -12.18
CA GLU A 320 70.09 54.66 -13.22
C GLU A 320 70.45 56.08 -12.79
N THR A 321 70.12 56.46 -11.55
CA THR A 321 70.50 57.78 -10.99
C THR A 321 72.02 57.93 -10.90
N GLN A 322 72.75 56.86 -10.53
CA GLN A 322 74.23 56.87 -10.53
C GLN A 322 74.80 57.02 -11.93
N LEU A 323 74.27 56.28 -12.91
CA LEU A 323 74.66 56.38 -14.31
C LEU A 323 74.40 57.78 -14.88
N GLN A 324 73.22 58.35 -14.62
CA GLN A 324 72.87 59.71 -15.03
C GLN A 324 73.83 60.74 -14.41
N ASN A 325 74.16 60.60 -13.13
CA ASN A 325 75.13 61.48 -12.46
C ASN A 325 76.56 61.34 -13.04
N TRP A 326 76.97 60.15 -13.46
CA TRP A 326 78.26 59.95 -14.15
C TRP A 326 78.25 60.54 -15.56
N LEU A 327 77.16 60.36 -16.31
CA LEU A 327 76.98 60.91 -17.64
C LEU A 327 76.99 62.43 -17.61
N THR A 328 76.24 63.07 -16.71
CA THR A 328 76.25 64.54 -16.53
C THR A 328 77.63 65.06 -16.12
N LYS A 329 78.39 64.34 -15.29
CA LYS A 329 79.78 64.72 -14.96
C LYS A 329 80.73 64.59 -16.14
N TYR A 330 80.57 63.54 -16.95
CA TYR A 330 81.36 63.33 -18.15
C TYR A 330 81.06 64.41 -19.20
N ASP A 331 79.78 64.71 -19.46
CA ASP A 331 79.37 65.77 -20.37
C ASP A 331 79.88 67.15 -19.91
N GLN A 332 79.91 67.41 -18.60
CA GLN A 332 80.49 68.62 -18.03
C GLN A 332 82.01 68.68 -18.23
N ASP A 333 82.76 67.63 -17.85
CA ASP A 333 84.23 67.59 -17.98
C ASP A 333 84.66 67.68 -19.46
N ILE A 334 83.97 66.97 -20.37
CA ILE A 334 84.20 67.09 -21.81
C ILE A 334 83.88 68.50 -22.32
N GLY A 335 82.80 69.13 -21.83
CA GLY A 335 82.46 70.51 -22.17
C GLY A 335 83.51 71.52 -21.70
N GLU A 336 84.00 71.38 -20.47
CA GLU A 336 85.07 72.19 -19.89
C GLU A 336 86.39 71.99 -20.66
N LYS A 337 86.77 70.75 -20.97
CA LYS A 337 87.99 70.42 -21.74
C LYS A 337 87.90 70.87 -23.20
N GLN A 338 86.73 70.82 -23.81
CA GLN A 338 86.52 71.35 -25.17
C GLN A 338 86.65 72.89 -25.18
N ALA A 339 86.10 73.58 -24.17
CA ALA A 339 86.26 75.03 -24.03
C ALA A 339 87.73 75.43 -23.78
N GLU A 340 88.44 74.73 -22.88
CA GLU A 340 89.89 74.93 -22.66
C GLU A 340 90.69 74.71 -23.94
N TYR A 341 90.37 73.67 -24.72
CA TYR A 341 91.03 73.36 -25.98
C TYR A 341 90.76 74.44 -27.05
N GLU A 342 89.52 74.92 -27.16
CA GLU A 342 89.16 76.00 -28.09
C GLU A 342 89.85 77.32 -27.71
N GLU A 343 89.93 77.66 -26.42
CA GLU A 343 90.67 78.83 -25.93
C GLU A 343 92.17 78.71 -26.22
N LEU A 344 92.80 77.60 -25.82
CA LEU A 344 94.24 77.38 -26.03
C LEU A 344 94.59 77.32 -27.52
N LYS A 345 93.71 76.77 -28.35
CA LYS A 345 93.87 76.78 -29.80
C LYS A 345 93.76 78.19 -30.37
N ALA A 346 92.80 79.01 -29.91
CA ALA A 346 92.70 80.40 -30.34
C ALA A 346 93.94 81.23 -29.94
N GLN A 347 94.50 80.97 -28.75
CA GLN A 347 95.79 81.55 -28.33
C GLN A 347 96.93 81.09 -29.23
N PHE A 348 97.07 79.78 -29.49
CA PHE A 348 98.11 79.23 -30.36
C PHE A 348 98.01 79.75 -31.79
N ASP A 349 96.81 79.80 -32.38
CA ASP A 349 96.61 80.30 -33.74
C ASP A 349 96.98 81.80 -33.83
N SER A 350 96.72 82.59 -32.77
CA SER A 350 97.12 84.01 -32.67
C SER A 350 98.63 84.20 -32.42
N GLU A 351 99.26 83.40 -31.55
CA GLU A 351 100.71 83.42 -31.33
C GLU A 351 101.46 82.99 -32.58
N LYS A 352 100.93 82.00 -33.31
CA LYS A 352 101.46 81.56 -34.60
C LYS A 352 101.35 82.65 -35.65
N GLU A 353 100.19 83.30 -35.78
CA GLU A 353 100.03 84.44 -36.68
C GLU A 353 101.08 85.53 -36.36
N ALA A 354 101.29 85.85 -35.08
CA ALA A 354 102.32 86.80 -34.64
C ALA A 354 103.77 86.32 -34.89
N MET A 355 104.03 85.01 -34.81
CA MET A 355 105.34 84.43 -35.14
C MET A 355 105.60 84.48 -36.65
N ASP A 356 104.65 84.04 -37.48
CA ASP A 356 104.72 84.14 -38.94
C ASP A 356 104.95 85.62 -39.34
N ASP A 357 104.28 86.57 -38.66
CA ASP A 357 104.46 88.02 -38.84
C ASP A 357 105.84 88.54 -38.41
N LEU A 358 106.53 87.88 -37.47
CA LEU A 358 107.88 88.22 -37.04
C LEU A 358 108.95 87.57 -37.92
N GLU A 359 108.74 86.33 -38.37
CA GLU A 359 109.61 85.66 -39.34
C GLU A 359 109.62 86.43 -40.67
N ASN A 360 108.45 86.88 -41.17
CA ASN A 360 108.37 87.74 -42.35
C ASN A 360 109.18 89.05 -42.19
N LYS A 361 109.12 89.69 -41.01
CA LYS A 361 109.89 90.91 -40.70
C LYS A 361 111.39 90.62 -40.56
N MET A 362 111.75 89.45 -40.02
CA MET A 362 113.14 89.00 -39.95
C MET A 362 113.71 88.70 -41.34
N GLU A 363 112.97 88.01 -42.22
CA GLU A 363 113.38 87.81 -43.61
C GLU A 363 113.60 89.14 -44.34
N GLU A 364 112.73 90.13 -44.12
CA GLU A 364 112.89 91.47 -44.68
C GLU A 364 114.16 92.15 -44.13
N GLN A 365 114.40 92.07 -42.82
CA GLN A 365 115.62 92.60 -42.19
C GLN A 365 116.90 91.88 -42.65
N ASP A 366 116.89 90.56 -42.80
CA ASP A 366 118.04 89.78 -43.26
C ASP A 366 118.38 90.07 -44.72
N ARG A 367 117.36 90.33 -45.57
CA ARG A 367 117.57 90.84 -46.94
C ARG A 367 118.22 92.21 -46.92
N LEU A 368 117.72 93.14 -46.10
CA LEU A 368 118.28 94.49 -45.96
C LEU A 368 119.71 94.48 -45.36
N TYR A 369 119.97 93.61 -44.39
CA TYR A 369 121.29 93.42 -43.80
C TYR A 369 122.27 92.80 -44.79
N SER A 370 121.84 91.80 -45.57
CA SER A 370 122.66 91.16 -46.60
C SER A 370 123.05 92.15 -47.71
N THR A 371 122.14 93.03 -48.12
CA THR A 371 122.45 94.10 -49.08
C THR A 371 123.42 95.13 -48.50
N LEU A 372 123.20 95.59 -47.26
CA LEU A 372 124.12 96.53 -46.58
C LEU A 372 125.52 95.93 -46.35
N MET A 373 125.60 94.64 -46.03
CA MET A 373 126.88 93.95 -45.86
C MET A 373 127.61 93.75 -47.18
N ALA A 374 126.90 93.49 -48.28
CA ALA A 374 127.49 93.46 -49.62
C ALA A 374 128.00 94.84 -50.06
N GLU A 375 127.24 95.91 -49.82
CA GLU A 375 127.68 97.30 -50.06
C GLU A 375 128.93 97.64 -49.23
N LYS A 376 128.97 97.21 -47.96
CA LYS A 376 130.14 97.38 -47.09
C LYS A 376 131.35 96.58 -47.56
N GLU A 377 131.17 95.35 -48.02
CA GLU A 377 132.25 94.51 -48.56
C GLU A 377 132.80 95.12 -49.85
N GLU A 378 131.96 95.66 -50.74
CA GLU A 378 132.39 96.39 -51.93
C GLU A 378 133.17 97.69 -51.58
N GLU A 379 132.81 98.38 -50.49
CA GLU A 379 133.59 99.52 -49.98
C GLU A 379 134.93 99.10 -49.36
N GLU A 380 134.97 98.04 -48.56
CA GLU A 380 136.21 97.53 -47.98
C GLU A 380 137.15 96.97 -49.06
N GLU A 381 136.63 96.33 -50.12
CA GLU A 381 137.40 95.94 -51.29
C GLU A 381 137.94 97.16 -52.06
N ARG A 382 137.12 98.19 -52.33
CA ARG A 382 137.60 99.43 -52.97
C ARG A 382 138.75 100.07 -52.18
N LEU A 383 138.62 100.17 -50.86
CA LEU A 383 139.65 100.70 -49.97
C LEU A 383 140.91 99.83 -49.95
N PHE A 384 140.76 98.50 -49.91
CA PHE A 384 141.89 97.58 -49.96
C PHE A 384 142.64 97.63 -51.30
N GLN A 385 141.92 97.71 -52.41
CA GLN A 385 142.50 97.87 -53.76
C GLN A 385 143.27 99.19 -53.87
N GLU A 386 142.75 100.30 -53.33
CA GLU A 386 143.50 101.57 -53.25
C GLU A 386 144.81 101.43 -52.45
N ILE A 387 144.76 100.78 -51.28
CA ILE A 387 145.94 100.58 -50.42
C ILE A 387 146.96 99.68 -51.13
N ALA A 388 146.52 98.60 -51.76
CA ALA A 388 147.37 97.69 -52.54
C ALA A 388 148.03 98.40 -53.73
N TYR A 389 147.29 99.26 -54.45
CA TYR A 389 147.81 100.07 -55.55
C TYR A 389 148.85 101.09 -55.06
N LYS A 390 148.58 101.79 -53.95
CA LYS A 390 149.53 102.68 -53.27
C LYS A 390 150.79 101.93 -52.81
N MET A 391 150.68 100.68 -52.34
CA MET A 391 151.83 99.83 -52.01
C MET A 391 152.63 99.41 -53.24
N LEU A 392 151.97 99.09 -54.36
CA LEU A 392 152.62 98.69 -55.61
C LEU A 392 153.49 99.82 -56.17
N ILE A 393 152.95 101.04 -56.24
CA ILE A 393 153.70 102.25 -56.64
C ILE A 393 154.93 102.47 -55.74
N ASN A 394 154.75 102.35 -54.42
CA ASN A 394 155.85 102.50 -53.46
C ASN A 394 156.91 101.38 -53.57
N ARG A 395 156.54 100.19 -54.07
CA ARG A 395 157.46 99.08 -54.29
C ARG A 395 158.24 99.24 -55.60
N SER A 396 157.61 99.64 -56.70
CA SER A 396 158.30 99.93 -57.97
C SER A 396 159.27 101.11 -57.82
N ALA A 397 158.87 102.19 -57.14
CA ALA A 397 159.78 103.29 -56.78
C ALA A 397 161.02 102.80 -55.98
N ARG A 398 160.82 101.91 -55.00
CA ARG A 398 161.92 101.29 -54.22
C ARG A 398 162.84 100.41 -55.06
N VAL A 399 162.35 99.74 -56.11
CA VAL A 399 163.18 98.92 -57.01
C VAL A 399 164.06 99.81 -57.89
N ILE A 400 163.50 100.87 -58.47
CA ILE A 400 164.23 101.85 -59.29
C ILE A 400 165.38 102.49 -58.47
N GLN A 401 165.07 102.95 -57.24
CA GLN A 401 166.08 103.50 -56.34
C GLN A 401 167.20 102.51 -55.97
N ARG A 402 166.89 101.20 -55.88
CA ARG A 402 167.87 100.16 -55.52
C ARG A 402 168.79 99.81 -56.68
N ALA A 403 168.25 99.72 -57.90
CA ALA A 403 169.04 99.52 -59.13
C ALA A 403 170.05 100.66 -59.33
N TRP A 404 169.62 101.91 -59.14
CA TRP A 404 170.49 103.09 -59.24
C TRP A 404 171.67 103.06 -58.26
N ARG A 405 171.44 102.66 -57.01
CA ARG A 405 172.52 102.51 -56.00
C ARG A 405 173.50 101.39 -56.37
N ALA A 406 173.01 100.25 -56.86
CA ALA A 406 173.83 99.10 -57.24
C ALA A 406 174.71 99.30 -58.50
N PHE A 407 174.39 100.29 -59.34
CA PHE A 407 175.25 100.74 -60.44
C PHE A 407 176.44 101.58 -59.92
N ARG A 408 176.18 102.48 -58.95
CA ARG A 408 177.16 103.43 -58.41
C ARG A 408 178.35 102.76 -57.71
N GLU A 409 178.12 101.67 -56.97
CA GLU A 409 179.20 100.99 -56.22
C GLU A 409 180.20 100.24 -57.12
N ARG A 410 179.79 99.75 -58.30
CA ARG A 410 180.67 98.94 -59.18
C ARG A 410 181.81 99.75 -59.82
N LYS A 411 181.73 101.09 -59.81
CA LYS A 411 182.70 101.97 -60.49
C LYS A 411 183.96 102.29 -59.66
N HIS A 412 183.95 102.11 -58.33
CA HIS A 412 184.98 102.70 -57.44
C HIS A 412 186.12 101.77 -56.94
N LYS A 413 186.12 100.45 -57.20
CA LYS A 413 187.02 99.48 -56.55
C LYS A 413 188.28 99.03 -57.33
N ARG A 414 188.84 99.83 -58.25
CA ARG A 414 189.94 99.40 -59.16
C ARG A 414 191.39 99.91 -58.89
N ARG A 415 191.68 100.51 -57.72
CA ARG A 415 193.05 100.87 -57.19
C ARG A 415 193.03 100.88 -55.64
N GLY A 416 194.09 100.58 -54.85
CA GLY A 416 195.36 99.89 -55.17
C GLY A 416 196.46 99.83 -54.05
N LYS A 417 196.52 98.74 -53.26
CA LYS A 417 197.67 98.12 -52.51
C LYS A 417 198.33 98.71 -51.22
N LYS A 418 198.39 97.81 -50.21
CA LYS A 418 199.49 97.42 -49.25
C LYS A 418 199.94 98.28 -48.03
N GLY A 419 199.84 97.67 -46.83
CA GLY A 419 200.78 97.88 -45.69
C GLY A 419 200.29 97.47 -44.28
N LYS A 420 200.98 96.51 -43.62
CA LYS A 420 201.04 96.06 -42.17
C LYS A 420 200.08 96.65 -41.09
N LYS A 421 199.80 95.99 -39.94
CA LYS A 421 199.78 94.57 -39.47
C LYS A 421 199.25 94.54 -38.00
N GLY A 422 198.20 93.74 -37.73
CA GLY A 422 197.76 93.27 -36.39
C GLY A 422 196.76 94.16 -35.62
N LYS A 423 195.97 93.61 -34.67
CA LYS A 423 195.44 92.23 -34.48
C LYS A 423 194.31 92.29 -33.42
N ASP A 424 193.14 91.73 -33.74
CA ASP A 424 191.99 91.31 -32.90
C ASP A 424 191.53 92.22 -31.70
N GLY A 425 190.28 92.68 -31.60
CA GLY A 425 189.07 92.44 -32.39
C GLY A 425 187.80 92.47 -31.50
N LYS A 426 187.31 93.66 -31.10
CA LYS A 426 186.35 93.79 -29.98
C LYS A 426 185.22 94.83 -30.21
N LYS A 427 183.97 94.37 -30.05
CA LYS A 427 182.72 95.10 -29.72
C LYS A 427 182.09 96.13 -30.68
N SER A 428 180.84 95.83 -31.08
CA SER A 428 179.67 96.72 -31.17
C SER A 428 178.43 95.81 -31.21
N GLN A 429 177.41 95.81 -30.34
CA GLN A 429 176.53 96.89 -29.83
C GLN A 429 175.90 97.73 -30.96
N LYS A 430 174.60 98.04 -30.97
CA LYS A 430 173.65 98.20 -29.85
C LYS A 430 172.19 98.09 -30.35
N LYS A 431 171.27 97.68 -29.46
CA LYS A 431 169.86 98.12 -29.22
C LYS A 431 169.04 98.75 -30.39
N LYS A 432 167.74 98.52 -30.48
CA LYS A 432 166.76 98.27 -29.40
C LYS A 432 165.57 97.47 -29.91
#